data_AF-A0A524LD47-F1
#
_entry.id   AF-A0A524LD47-F1
#
_cell.length_a   1.000
_cell.length_b   1.000
_cell.length_c   1.000
_cell.angle_alpha   90.00
_cell.angle_beta   90.00
_cell.angle_gamma   90.00
#
_symmetry.space_group_name_H-M   'P 1'
#
loop_
_entity.id
_entity.type
_entity.pdbx_description
1 polymer ?
#
loop_
_entity_poly.entity_id
_entity_poly.type
_entity_poly.pdbx_seq_one_letter_code
_entity_poly.pdbx_strand_id
1 'polypeptide(L)'
;MNRLIQERGKIRKRINTNKQFDRYLHLYISVILVINIILILYAMLSVTVRMSLSSVGILDSMPIALYILPLLIFLPLMIRAFYQNRTAAWNFFFLLVASVFFSMLSLLVRGFAVCVMFNIVALVSIFILGRFRPMGSLRSAGKKSIAYLLLLNMLSLTFPVSIVVMGQVPITQVTGNSDANMMLSIPLADFEFPYVNVIPTAAIISNLTTNQFGVNLRVLEDDAASWVRLGEWLAALNISSVPYTISLSSDRSSIVGSKPATLGNTSVIQEVYKSHRDALAQLVVELENITSSPQYVLFDMTLSAPEWQKLMFHTRSLDLVGFAGLMRSSIYSTDITIIDQESALLAQQADTAGFSSGVIIESFVIDDLQDNDNIAMRLSGVSISSLNLWDILEVSCGRSRFSLEMNGDVGEYLVESYSKSIGSLGSSYSMRIGEAGNVTDIEDRSEVVYETLETLCADIILATGNGVERLTIDSLPSLLSSFGPTVLSNMRDLLDGTSTAIATYTFRIYAYRAVFIAIDSFDILML
;
A
#
# COMPACT_ATOMS: atom_id res chain seq x y z
N MET A 1 -44.92 -7.10 14.46
CA MET A 1 -44.51 -8.25 13.62
C MET A 1 -45.69 -8.93 12.88
N ASN A 2 -46.79 -9.29 13.54
CA ASN A 2 -47.93 -9.99 12.90
C ASN A 2 -48.63 -9.23 11.76
N ARG A 3 -48.77 -7.90 11.86
CA ARG A 3 -49.38 -7.06 10.80
C ARG A 3 -48.58 -7.04 9.50
N LEU A 4 -47.24 -7.01 9.62
CA LEU A 4 -46.30 -6.95 8.49
C LEU A 4 -46.30 -8.26 7.68
N ILE A 5 -46.40 -9.41 8.38
CA ILE A 5 -46.50 -10.74 7.76
C ILE A 5 -47.85 -10.92 7.03
N GLN A 6 -48.95 -10.41 7.61
CA GLN A 6 -50.27 -10.47 6.99
C GLN A 6 -50.36 -9.60 5.73
N GLU A 7 -49.85 -8.37 5.77
CA GLU A 7 -49.81 -7.48 4.60
C GLU A 7 -48.93 -8.04 3.48
N ARG A 8 -47.77 -8.59 3.82
CA ARG A 8 -46.93 -9.36 2.88
C ARG A 8 -47.73 -10.48 2.21
N GLY A 9 -48.51 -11.23 2.97
CA GLY A 9 -49.36 -12.30 2.46
C GLY A 9 -50.40 -11.84 1.44
N LYS A 10 -51.02 -10.67 1.66
CA LYS A 10 -52.00 -10.06 0.74
C LYS A 10 -51.33 -9.59 -0.56
N ILE A 11 -50.21 -8.88 -0.46
CA ILE A 11 -49.45 -8.36 -1.60
C ILE A 11 -48.96 -9.52 -2.48
N ARG A 12 -48.39 -10.56 -1.85
CA ARG A 12 -47.92 -11.75 -2.55
C ARG A 12 -49.03 -12.47 -3.34
N LYS A 13 -50.23 -12.57 -2.77
CA LYS A 13 -51.39 -13.17 -3.47
C LYS A 13 -51.75 -12.38 -4.73
N ARG A 14 -51.78 -11.04 -4.64
CA ARG A 14 -52.06 -10.13 -5.77
C ARG A 14 -51.00 -10.23 -6.87
N ILE A 15 -49.73 -10.35 -6.50
CA ILE A 15 -48.63 -10.50 -7.46
C ILE A 15 -48.70 -11.86 -8.16
N ASN A 16 -48.90 -12.95 -7.42
CA ASN A 16 -48.99 -14.29 -8.01
C ASN A 16 -50.18 -14.45 -8.98
N THR A 17 -51.26 -13.69 -8.79
CA THR A 17 -52.39 -13.67 -9.74
C THR A 17 -52.05 -12.98 -11.06
N ASN A 18 -51.05 -12.08 -11.10
CA ASN A 18 -50.57 -11.44 -12.33
C ASN A 18 -49.26 -12.10 -12.79
N LYS A 19 -49.37 -13.10 -13.68
CA LYS A 19 -48.23 -13.89 -14.18
C LYS A 19 -47.15 -13.04 -14.87
N GLN A 20 -47.52 -11.96 -15.55
CA GLN A 20 -46.54 -11.07 -16.19
C GLN A 20 -45.73 -10.33 -15.12
N PHE A 21 -46.40 -9.75 -14.12
CA PHE A 21 -45.74 -9.02 -13.04
C PHE A 21 -44.83 -9.93 -12.18
N ASP A 22 -45.25 -11.17 -11.87
CA ASP A 22 -44.41 -12.16 -11.18
C ASP A 22 -43.12 -12.47 -11.97
N ARG A 23 -43.23 -12.61 -13.30
CA ARG A 23 -42.09 -12.89 -14.19
C ARG A 23 -41.12 -11.71 -14.29
N TYR A 24 -41.62 -10.49 -14.45
CA TYR A 24 -40.78 -9.29 -14.50
C TYR A 24 -39.98 -9.11 -13.21
N LEU A 25 -40.61 -9.32 -12.06
CA LEU A 25 -39.98 -9.11 -10.77
C LEU A 25 -38.92 -10.19 -10.47
N HIS A 26 -39.16 -11.44 -10.87
CA HIS A 26 -38.12 -12.50 -10.80
C HIS A 26 -36.96 -12.23 -11.76
N LEU A 27 -37.23 -11.73 -12.97
CA LEU A 27 -36.19 -11.35 -13.93
C LEU A 27 -35.33 -10.22 -13.36
N TYR A 28 -35.95 -9.18 -12.81
CA TYR A 28 -35.28 -8.05 -12.17
C TYR A 28 -34.32 -8.50 -11.06
N ILE A 29 -34.80 -9.32 -10.12
CA ILE A 29 -33.96 -9.87 -9.05
C ILE A 29 -32.79 -10.69 -9.62
N SER A 30 -33.06 -11.51 -10.63
CA SER A 30 -32.02 -12.36 -11.25
C SER A 30 -30.95 -11.51 -11.94
N VAL A 31 -31.35 -10.47 -12.67
CA VAL A 31 -30.42 -9.52 -13.32
C VAL A 31 -29.54 -8.83 -12.29
N ILE A 32 -30.10 -8.38 -11.17
CA ILE A 32 -29.33 -7.71 -10.11
C ILE A 32 -28.35 -8.66 -9.45
N LEU A 33 -28.77 -9.88 -9.15
CA LEU A 33 -27.86 -10.91 -8.63
C LEU A 33 -26.71 -11.17 -9.62
N VAL A 34 -26.99 -11.25 -10.92
CA VAL A 34 -25.96 -11.41 -11.96
C VAL A 34 -25.00 -10.21 -11.98
N ILE A 35 -25.52 -8.97 -11.94
CA ILE A 35 -24.69 -7.76 -11.91
C ILE A 35 -23.76 -7.77 -10.69
N ASN A 36 -24.27 -8.08 -9.49
CA ASN A 36 -23.44 -8.15 -8.29
C ASN A 36 -22.34 -9.21 -8.41
N ILE A 37 -22.66 -10.38 -8.99
CA ILE A 37 -21.67 -11.43 -9.24
C ILE A 37 -20.59 -10.92 -10.18
N ILE A 38 -20.97 -10.30 -11.31
CA ILE A 38 -20.02 -9.76 -12.28
C ILE A 38 -19.11 -8.73 -11.62
N LEU A 39 -19.64 -7.81 -10.83
CA LEU A 39 -18.86 -6.78 -10.14
C LEU A 39 -17.87 -7.38 -9.12
N ILE A 40 -18.30 -8.36 -8.33
CA ILE A 40 -17.42 -9.04 -7.36
C ILE A 40 -16.32 -9.81 -8.10
N LEU A 41 -16.68 -10.56 -9.14
CA LEU A 41 -15.71 -11.31 -9.93
C LEU A 41 -14.72 -10.39 -10.65
N TYR A 42 -15.20 -9.26 -11.17
CA TYR A 42 -14.36 -8.26 -11.79
C TYR A 42 -13.34 -7.69 -10.80
N ALA A 43 -13.76 -7.30 -9.59
CA ALA A 43 -12.83 -6.82 -8.56
C ALA A 43 -11.75 -7.85 -8.25
N MET A 44 -12.16 -9.10 -7.97
CA MET A 44 -11.22 -10.13 -7.56
C MET A 44 -10.29 -10.55 -8.71
N LEU A 45 -10.80 -10.60 -9.95
CA LEU A 45 -9.99 -10.86 -11.13
C LEU A 45 -9.02 -9.71 -11.39
N SER A 46 -9.46 -8.47 -11.24
CA SER A 46 -8.62 -7.28 -11.40
C SER A 46 -7.47 -7.29 -10.40
N VAL A 47 -7.74 -7.51 -9.11
CA VAL A 47 -6.70 -7.66 -8.08
C VAL A 47 -5.73 -8.80 -8.42
N THR A 48 -6.24 -9.96 -8.83
CA THR A 48 -5.41 -11.13 -9.17
C THR A 48 -4.51 -10.85 -10.37
N VAL A 49 -5.06 -10.30 -11.45
CA VAL A 49 -4.33 -10.00 -12.68
C VAL A 49 -3.31 -8.91 -12.45
N ARG A 50 -3.69 -7.81 -11.78
CA ARG A 50 -2.80 -6.69 -11.51
C ARG A 50 -1.63 -7.10 -10.62
N MET A 51 -1.88 -7.79 -9.50
CA MET A 51 -0.80 -8.36 -8.68
C MET A 51 0.15 -9.24 -9.50
N SER A 52 -0.40 -10.09 -10.37
CA SER A 52 0.41 -10.93 -11.26
C SER A 52 1.23 -10.13 -12.28
N LEU A 53 0.71 -9.01 -12.77
CA LEU A 53 1.41 -8.08 -13.66
C LEU A 53 2.49 -7.29 -12.88
N SER A 54 2.27 -7.01 -11.59
CA SER A 54 3.26 -6.48 -10.66
C SER A 54 4.36 -7.48 -10.29
N SER A 55 4.48 -8.60 -11.01
CA SER A 55 5.42 -9.69 -10.76
C SER A 55 5.26 -10.40 -9.40
N VAL A 56 4.14 -10.19 -8.70
CA VAL A 56 3.77 -10.95 -7.50
C VAL A 56 3.21 -12.30 -7.98
N GLY A 57 3.76 -13.42 -7.51
CA GLY A 57 3.59 -14.72 -8.14
C GLY A 57 2.14 -15.24 -8.11
N ILE A 58 1.80 -16.20 -8.99
CA ILE A 58 0.48 -16.86 -8.98
C ILE A 58 0.18 -17.50 -7.61
N LEU A 59 1.21 -18.02 -6.93
CA LEU A 59 1.10 -18.59 -5.57
C LEU A 59 0.62 -17.53 -4.55
N ASP A 60 1.05 -16.28 -4.70
CA ASP A 60 0.67 -15.17 -3.80
C ASP A 60 -0.78 -14.74 -4.01
N SER A 61 -1.33 -14.98 -5.21
CA SER A 61 -2.75 -14.76 -5.52
C SER A 61 -3.69 -15.92 -5.16
N MET A 62 -3.13 -17.07 -4.75
CA MET A 62 -3.93 -18.25 -4.39
C MET A 62 -4.97 -18.00 -3.31
N PRO A 63 -4.72 -17.22 -2.24
CA PRO A 63 -5.75 -16.91 -1.26
C PRO A 63 -7.00 -16.30 -1.91
N ILE A 64 -6.84 -15.39 -2.86
CA ILE A 64 -7.95 -14.79 -3.61
C ILE A 64 -8.56 -15.81 -4.59
N ALA A 65 -7.75 -16.55 -5.34
CA ALA A 65 -8.24 -17.57 -6.27
C ALA A 65 -9.09 -18.66 -5.58
N LEU A 66 -8.71 -19.05 -4.37
CA LEU A 66 -9.47 -19.97 -3.51
C LEU A 66 -10.81 -19.40 -3.02
N TYR A 67 -11.02 -18.09 -3.08
CA TYR A 67 -12.34 -17.45 -2.88
C TYR A 67 -13.11 -17.28 -4.21
N ILE A 68 -12.45 -16.87 -5.29
CA ILE A 68 -13.09 -16.66 -6.60
C ILE A 68 -13.74 -17.96 -7.08
N LEU A 69 -13.02 -19.08 -7.02
CA LEU A 69 -13.43 -20.33 -7.63
C LEU A 69 -14.69 -20.94 -6.98
N PRO A 70 -14.82 -20.97 -5.64
CA PRO A 70 -16.08 -21.29 -4.98
C PRO A 70 -17.20 -20.31 -5.32
N LEU A 71 -16.95 -19.00 -5.33
CA LEU A 71 -17.97 -17.99 -5.65
C LEU A 71 -18.53 -18.18 -7.07
N LEU A 72 -17.66 -18.50 -8.04
CA LEU A 72 -18.03 -18.83 -9.42
C LEU A 72 -18.97 -20.05 -9.52
N ILE A 73 -18.89 -20.99 -8.57
CA ILE A 73 -19.74 -22.19 -8.56
C ILE A 73 -21.02 -21.93 -7.76
N PHE A 74 -20.91 -21.34 -6.57
CA PHE A 74 -22.02 -21.19 -5.64
C PHE A 74 -23.00 -20.09 -6.02
N LEU A 75 -22.52 -18.94 -6.53
CA LEU A 75 -23.40 -17.82 -6.84
C LEU A 75 -24.36 -18.13 -8.01
N PRO A 76 -23.92 -18.77 -9.12
CA PRO A 76 -24.86 -19.24 -10.16
C PRO A 76 -25.84 -20.31 -9.66
N LEU A 77 -25.39 -21.21 -8.78
CA LEU A 77 -26.27 -22.22 -8.17
C LEU A 77 -27.35 -21.57 -7.27
N MET A 78 -27.00 -20.49 -6.56
CA MET A 78 -27.95 -19.72 -5.76
C MET A 78 -29.01 -19.01 -6.61
N ILE A 79 -28.60 -18.40 -7.73
CA ILE A 79 -29.53 -17.79 -8.70
C ILE A 79 -30.45 -18.86 -9.29
N ARG A 80 -29.89 -20.01 -9.70
CA ARG A 80 -30.68 -21.13 -10.22
C ARG A 80 -31.68 -21.64 -9.18
N ALA A 81 -31.30 -21.74 -7.91
CA ALA A 81 -32.19 -22.13 -6.82
C ALA A 81 -33.31 -21.11 -6.59
N PHE A 82 -33.03 -19.80 -6.73
CA PHE A 82 -34.07 -18.78 -6.70
C PHE A 82 -35.07 -18.96 -7.84
N TYR A 83 -34.58 -19.16 -9.06
CA TYR A 83 -35.40 -19.27 -10.26
C TYR A 83 -36.24 -20.55 -10.28
N GLN A 84 -35.64 -21.70 -9.96
CA GLN A 84 -36.30 -23.02 -10.05
C GLN A 84 -37.10 -23.36 -8.79
N ASN A 85 -36.53 -23.13 -7.60
CA ASN A 85 -37.10 -23.60 -6.33
C ASN A 85 -37.75 -22.49 -5.49
N ARG A 86 -37.68 -21.22 -5.95
CA ARG A 86 -38.20 -20.02 -5.25
C ARG A 86 -37.66 -19.85 -3.81
N THR A 87 -36.50 -20.45 -3.52
CA THR A 87 -35.83 -20.35 -2.22
C THR A 87 -35.13 -19.00 -2.11
N ALA A 88 -35.58 -18.19 -1.15
CA ALA A 88 -35.16 -16.79 -1.03
C ALA A 88 -34.10 -16.55 0.04
N ALA A 89 -33.92 -17.46 1.01
CA ALA A 89 -33.08 -17.22 2.18
C ALA A 89 -31.62 -16.85 1.82
N TRP A 90 -30.99 -17.65 0.97
CA TRP A 90 -29.60 -17.42 0.55
C TRP A 90 -29.44 -16.18 -0.33
N ASN A 91 -30.32 -15.97 -1.30
CA ASN A 91 -30.28 -14.79 -2.18
C ASN A 91 -30.58 -13.50 -1.43
N PHE A 92 -31.46 -13.56 -0.43
CA PHE A 92 -31.73 -12.44 0.48
C PHE A 92 -30.50 -12.11 1.32
N PHE A 93 -29.83 -13.11 1.90
CA PHE A 93 -28.61 -12.91 2.68
C PHE A 93 -27.48 -12.35 1.80
N PHE A 94 -27.27 -12.90 0.61
CA PHE A 94 -26.28 -12.38 -0.34
C PHE A 94 -26.57 -10.94 -0.74
N LEU A 95 -27.81 -10.59 -1.07
CA LEU A 95 -28.16 -9.20 -1.39
C LEU A 95 -28.03 -8.27 -0.20
N LEU A 96 -28.30 -8.73 1.02
CA LEU A 96 -28.07 -7.96 2.23
C LEU A 96 -26.58 -7.63 2.36
N VAL A 97 -25.71 -8.64 2.28
CA VAL A 97 -24.25 -8.47 2.36
C VAL A 97 -23.73 -7.58 1.23
N ALA A 98 -24.16 -7.84 -0.02
CA ALA A 98 -23.77 -7.04 -1.17
C ALA A 98 -24.27 -5.58 -1.07
N SER A 99 -25.47 -5.34 -0.52
CA SER A 99 -25.97 -3.99 -0.27
C SER A 99 -25.10 -3.25 0.73
N VAL A 100 -24.74 -3.91 1.83
CA VAL A 100 -23.87 -3.32 2.85
C VAL A 100 -22.49 -3.02 2.25
N PHE A 101 -21.88 -4.00 1.57
CA PHE A 101 -20.57 -3.86 0.95
C PHE A 101 -20.54 -2.76 -0.13
N PHE A 102 -21.48 -2.76 -1.08
CA PHE A 102 -21.55 -1.69 -2.09
C PHE A 102 -21.95 -0.34 -1.50
N SER A 103 -22.69 -0.31 -0.39
CA SER A 103 -22.94 0.95 0.32
C SER A 103 -21.65 1.51 0.93
N MET A 104 -20.76 0.65 1.44
CA MET A 104 -19.44 1.08 1.90
C MET A 104 -18.61 1.61 0.72
N LEU A 105 -18.55 0.87 -0.39
CA LEU A 105 -17.82 1.31 -1.60
C LEU A 105 -18.45 2.54 -2.27
N SER A 106 -19.74 2.80 -2.11
CA SER A 106 -20.41 3.99 -2.66
C SER A 106 -19.90 5.32 -2.08
N LEU A 107 -19.19 5.25 -0.95
CA LEU A 107 -18.47 6.39 -0.40
C LEU A 107 -17.29 6.77 -1.31
N LEU A 108 -16.63 5.80 -1.93
CA LEU A 108 -15.51 6.03 -2.85
C LEU A 108 -16.00 6.30 -4.27
N VAL A 109 -16.84 5.40 -4.79
CA VAL A 109 -17.24 5.38 -6.21
C VAL A 109 -18.75 5.60 -6.32
N ARG A 110 -19.16 6.73 -6.90
CA ARG A 110 -20.58 7.15 -6.97
C ARG A 110 -21.47 6.14 -7.69
N GLY A 111 -20.96 5.41 -8.68
CA GLY A 111 -21.69 4.37 -9.41
C GLY A 111 -22.29 3.28 -8.50
N PHE A 112 -21.67 2.97 -7.36
CA PHE A 112 -22.22 1.99 -6.43
C PHE A 112 -23.49 2.46 -5.71
N ALA A 113 -23.77 3.76 -5.62
CA ALA A 113 -25.04 4.24 -5.06
C ALA A 113 -26.24 3.73 -5.88
N VAL A 114 -26.09 3.67 -7.21
CA VAL A 114 -27.09 3.09 -8.12
C VAL A 114 -27.23 1.59 -7.87
N CYS A 115 -26.12 0.87 -7.71
CA CYS A 115 -26.13 -0.56 -7.39
C CYS A 115 -26.82 -0.86 -6.06
N VAL A 116 -26.58 -0.04 -5.03
CA VAL A 116 -27.22 -0.14 -3.71
C VAL A 116 -28.73 0.07 -3.83
N MET A 117 -29.17 1.08 -4.58
CA MET A 117 -30.59 1.32 -4.82
C MET A 117 -31.27 0.11 -5.47
N PHE A 118 -30.67 -0.45 -6.52
CA PHE A 118 -31.17 -1.66 -7.14
C PHE A 118 -31.17 -2.85 -6.17
N ASN A 119 -30.13 -3.04 -5.37
CA ASN A 119 -30.05 -4.10 -4.38
C ASN A 119 -31.11 -3.99 -3.28
N ILE A 120 -31.40 -2.78 -2.79
CA ILE A 120 -32.46 -2.54 -1.81
C ILE A 120 -33.83 -2.91 -2.41
N VAL A 121 -34.11 -2.47 -3.64
CA VAL A 121 -35.37 -2.80 -4.32
C VAL A 121 -35.48 -4.31 -4.56
N ALA A 122 -34.38 -4.98 -4.92
CA ALA A 122 -34.33 -6.44 -5.06
C ALA A 122 -34.54 -7.16 -3.72
N LEU A 123 -33.97 -6.64 -2.62
CA LEU A 123 -34.09 -7.21 -1.29
C LEU A 123 -35.54 -7.14 -0.78
N VAL A 124 -36.19 -5.98 -0.92
CA VAL A 124 -37.62 -5.80 -0.62
C VAL A 124 -38.47 -6.74 -1.48
N SER A 125 -38.14 -6.83 -2.76
CA SER A 125 -38.81 -7.69 -3.73
C SER A 125 -38.69 -9.20 -3.37
N ILE A 126 -37.50 -9.67 -3.00
CA ILE A 126 -37.28 -11.02 -2.49
C ILE A 126 -38.02 -11.25 -1.18
N PHE A 127 -38.05 -10.26 -0.29
CA PHE A 127 -38.80 -10.38 0.96
C PHE A 127 -40.29 -10.64 0.69
N ILE A 128 -40.88 -9.91 -0.26
CA ILE A 128 -42.30 -10.05 -0.62
C ILE A 128 -42.58 -11.40 -1.32
N LEU A 129 -41.81 -11.76 -2.36
CA LEU A 129 -42.08 -12.93 -3.20
C LEU A 129 -41.52 -14.24 -2.66
N GLY A 130 -40.39 -14.14 -1.96
CA GLY A 130 -39.51 -15.23 -1.61
C GLY A 130 -40.11 -16.25 -0.65
N ARG A 131 -39.77 -17.52 -0.84
CA ARG A 131 -40.01 -18.55 0.18
C ARG A 131 -38.75 -18.68 1.04
N PHE A 132 -38.83 -18.23 2.29
CA PHE A 132 -37.74 -18.34 3.27
C PHE A 132 -37.69 -19.71 3.95
N ARG A 133 -38.76 -20.50 3.86
CA ARG A 133 -38.76 -21.90 4.30
C ARG A 133 -38.46 -22.79 3.08
N PRO A 134 -37.45 -23.67 3.14
CA PRO A 134 -37.21 -24.65 2.10
C PRO A 134 -38.41 -25.61 1.99
N MET A 135 -38.70 -26.08 0.77
CA MET A 135 -39.66 -27.17 0.55
C MET A 135 -38.97 -28.49 0.95
N GLY A 136 -39.03 -28.83 2.23
CA GLY A 136 -38.44 -30.07 2.75
C GLY A 136 -38.12 -29.98 4.23
N SER A 137 -38.13 -31.13 4.91
CA SER A 137 -37.59 -31.24 6.27
C SER A 137 -36.06 -31.35 6.20
N LEU A 138 -35.33 -31.06 7.28
CA LEU A 138 -33.88 -31.35 7.33
C LEU A 138 -33.56 -32.81 7.00
N ARG A 139 -34.50 -33.74 7.24
CA ARG A 139 -34.38 -35.16 6.86
C ARG A 139 -34.47 -35.42 5.35
N SER A 140 -34.94 -34.45 4.56
CA SER A 140 -34.97 -34.52 3.09
C SER A 140 -33.82 -33.73 2.43
N ALA A 141 -32.85 -33.22 3.20
CA ALA A 141 -31.61 -32.71 2.64
C ALA A 141 -30.86 -33.89 2.01
N GLY A 142 -30.92 -34.01 0.68
CA GLY A 142 -30.27 -35.09 -0.04
C GLY A 142 -28.75 -35.07 0.18
N LYS A 143 -28.08 -36.22 -0.01
CA LYS A 143 -26.62 -36.38 0.12
C LYS A 143 -25.82 -35.26 -0.58
N LYS A 144 -26.34 -34.73 -1.70
CA LYS A 144 -25.75 -33.60 -2.44
C LYS A 144 -25.71 -32.30 -1.62
N SER A 145 -26.75 -31.94 -0.88
CA SER A 145 -26.79 -30.71 -0.08
C SER A 145 -25.84 -30.77 1.12
N ILE A 146 -25.72 -31.94 1.76
CA ILE A 146 -24.74 -32.17 2.83
C ILE A 146 -23.32 -32.11 2.26
N ALA A 147 -23.07 -32.72 1.09
CA ALA A 147 -21.78 -32.63 0.42
C ALA A 147 -21.42 -31.18 0.05
N TYR A 148 -22.36 -30.36 -0.42
CA TYR A 148 -22.12 -28.94 -0.69
C TYR A 148 -21.82 -28.14 0.57
N LEU A 149 -22.54 -28.36 1.67
CA LEU A 149 -22.25 -27.72 2.96
C LEU A 149 -20.87 -28.11 3.50
N LEU A 150 -20.50 -29.40 3.39
CA LEU A 150 -19.18 -29.87 3.77
C LEU A 150 -18.09 -29.27 2.89
N LEU A 151 -18.29 -29.21 1.57
CA LEU A 151 -17.36 -28.58 0.64
C LEU A 151 -17.16 -27.10 0.97
N LEU A 152 -18.24 -26.37 1.26
CA LEU A 152 -18.18 -24.94 1.58
C LEU A 152 -17.47 -24.69 2.91
N ASN A 153 -17.70 -25.54 3.92
CA ASN A 153 -16.95 -25.48 5.18
C ASN A 153 -15.47 -25.85 4.97
N MET A 154 -15.16 -26.87 4.17
CA MET A 154 -13.77 -27.23 3.86
C MET A 154 -13.06 -26.10 3.11
N LEU A 155 -13.73 -25.45 2.15
CA LEU A 155 -13.20 -24.28 1.44
C LEU A 155 -13.00 -23.07 2.37
N SER A 156 -13.87 -22.87 3.35
CA SER A 156 -13.67 -21.82 4.37
C SER A 156 -12.51 -22.16 5.32
N LEU A 157 -12.28 -23.44 5.61
CA LEU A 157 -11.16 -23.91 6.44
C LEU A 157 -9.83 -23.88 5.70
N THR A 158 -9.83 -24.00 4.36
CA THR A 158 -8.60 -23.89 3.58
C THR A 158 -7.98 -22.50 3.65
N PHE A 159 -8.73 -21.45 4.00
CA PHE A 159 -8.16 -20.09 4.08
C PHE A 159 -7.21 -19.90 5.28
N PRO A 160 -7.61 -20.14 6.55
CA PRO A 160 -6.67 -20.09 7.67
C PRO A 160 -5.49 -21.04 7.48
N VAL A 161 -5.74 -22.24 6.93
CA VAL A 161 -4.68 -23.21 6.63
C VAL A 161 -3.74 -22.68 5.54
N SER A 162 -4.26 -22.05 4.49
CA SER A 162 -3.42 -21.46 3.43
C SER A 162 -2.56 -20.33 3.96
N ILE A 163 -3.09 -19.47 4.84
CA ILE A 163 -2.30 -18.40 5.47
C ILE A 163 -1.18 -18.99 6.31
N VAL A 164 -1.48 -19.98 7.15
CA VAL A 164 -0.48 -20.63 8.01
C VAL A 164 0.58 -21.35 7.18
N VAL A 165 0.17 -22.09 6.13
CA VAL A 165 1.09 -22.82 5.27
C VAL A 165 1.93 -21.86 4.42
N MET A 166 1.35 -20.81 3.86
CA MET A 166 2.08 -19.81 3.06
C MET A 166 3.04 -18.97 3.91
N GLY A 167 2.71 -18.72 5.18
CA GLY A 167 3.63 -18.07 6.12
C GLY A 167 4.76 -18.97 6.62
N GLN A 168 4.74 -20.28 6.33
CA GLN A 168 5.75 -21.25 6.76
C GLN A 168 6.58 -21.81 5.61
N VAL A 169 6.10 -21.67 4.38
CA VAL A 169 6.76 -22.21 3.19
C VAL A 169 7.39 -21.04 2.41
N PRO A 170 8.69 -21.13 2.09
CA PRO A 170 9.34 -20.21 1.17
C PRO A 170 8.54 -20.04 -0.12
N ILE A 171 8.14 -18.80 -0.43
CA ILE A 171 7.47 -18.48 -1.70
C ILE A 171 8.47 -18.15 -2.81
N THR A 172 9.68 -17.73 -2.42
CA THR A 172 10.74 -17.36 -3.34
C THR A 172 12.11 -17.58 -2.68
N GLN A 173 13.12 -17.75 -3.52
CA GLN A 173 14.51 -17.68 -3.14
C GLN A 173 15.24 -16.88 -4.21
N VAL A 174 15.90 -15.82 -3.80
CA VAL A 174 16.53 -14.85 -4.69
C VAL A 174 18.03 -14.86 -4.43
N THR A 175 18.82 -14.77 -5.50
CA THR A 175 20.28 -14.61 -5.41
C THR A 175 20.60 -13.13 -5.43
N GLY A 176 21.37 -12.65 -4.45
CA GLY A 176 21.69 -11.24 -4.30
C GLY A 176 22.62 -10.72 -5.41
N ASN A 177 22.60 -9.41 -5.60
CA ASN A 177 23.58 -8.72 -6.42
C ASN A 177 24.51 -7.89 -5.52
N SER A 178 25.77 -8.31 -5.40
CA SER A 178 26.80 -7.67 -4.56
C SER A 178 27.22 -6.27 -5.04
N ASP A 179 26.85 -5.92 -6.28
CA ASP A 179 27.27 -4.70 -6.96
C ASP A 179 26.22 -3.59 -6.90
N ALA A 180 25.13 -3.80 -6.15
CA ALA A 180 24.11 -2.77 -5.97
C ALA A 180 24.68 -1.54 -5.26
N ASN A 181 24.27 -0.35 -5.71
CA ASN A 181 24.68 0.90 -5.09
C ASN A 181 23.88 1.11 -3.79
N MET A 182 24.56 0.92 -2.67
CA MET A 182 23.97 1.01 -1.34
C MET A 182 24.31 2.36 -0.70
N MET A 183 23.27 3.10 -0.33
CA MET A 183 23.35 4.36 0.38
C MET A 183 22.94 4.16 1.84
N LEU A 184 23.70 4.72 2.77
CA LEU A 184 23.33 4.77 4.18
C LEU A 184 22.76 6.14 4.49
N SER A 185 21.53 6.17 4.95
CA SER A 185 20.88 7.40 5.33
C SER A 185 21.44 7.97 6.63
N ILE A 186 21.68 9.27 6.62
CA ILE A 186 22.20 10.07 7.72
C ILE A 186 21.15 11.13 8.01
N PRO A 187 20.24 10.86 8.96
CA PRO A 187 19.27 11.85 9.42
C PRO A 187 19.99 12.97 10.16
N LEU A 188 19.86 14.19 9.64
CA LEU A 188 20.48 15.37 10.23
C LEU A 188 19.54 16.07 11.24
N ALA A 189 18.31 15.57 11.38
CA ALA A 189 17.32 15.95 12.39
C ALA A 189 16.54 14.69 12.82
N ASP A 190 15.63 14.85 13.78
CA ASP A 190 14.68 13.80 14.14
C ASP A 190 13.53 13.76 13.12
N PHE A 191 13.17 12.56 12.68
CA PHE A 191 12.08 12.32 11.71
C PHE A 191 11.04 11.39 12.35
N GLU A 192 10.99 10.13 11.92
CA GLU A 192 10.11 9.10 12.51
C GLU A 192 10.67 8.51 13.81
N PHE A 193 11.99 8.61 13.99
CA PHE A 193 12.72 8.08 15.13
C PHE A 193 13.66 9.15 15.70
N PRO A 194 14.00 9.08 17.00
CA PRO A 194 15.05 9.90 17.57
C PRO A 194 16.43 9.39 17.10
N TYR A 195 17.27 10.29 16.61
CA TYR A 195 18.58 9.92 16.10
C TYR A 195 19.73 10.54 16.88
N VAL A 196 20.77 9.74 17.09
CA VAL A 196 22.04 10.24 17.59
C VAL A 196 22.77 10.93 16.45
N ASN A 197 23.21 12.17 16.66
CA ASN A 197 24.02 12.88 15.67
C ASN A 197 25.34 12.13 15.40
N VAL A 198 25.54 11.68 14.17
CA VAL A 198 26.79 11.06 13.71
C VAL A 198 27.63 12.11 12.98
N ILE A 199 28.80 12.41 13.54
CA ILE A 199 29.75 13.38 12.96
C ILE A 199 30.65 12.66 11.94
N PRO A 200 30.97 13.26 10.78
CA PRO A 200 31.78 12.65 9.73
C PRO A 200 33.28 12.59 10.10
N THR A 201 33.64 11.69 11.02
CA THR A 201 35.06 11.48 11.39
C THR A 201 35.84 10.78 10.27
N ALA A 202 37.16 10.97 10.22
CA ALA A 202 38.02 10.29 9.26
C ALA A 202 37.89 8.75 9.30
N ALA A 203 37.61 8.17 10.48
CA ALA A 203 37.36 6.75 10.63
C ALA A 203 36.06 6.32 9.94
N ILE A 204 34.97 7.09 10.10
CA ILE A 204 33.68 6.80 9.45
C ILE A 204 33.81 6.94 7.94
N ILE A 205 34.42 8.02 7.44
CA ILE A 205 34.64 8.24 6.00
C ILE A 205 35.49 7.12 5.38
N SER A 206 36.56 6.72 6.06
CA SER A 206 37.40 5.59 5.62
C SER A 206 36.63 4.26 5.59
N ASN A 207 35.76 4.02 6.59
CA ASN A 207 34.95 2.82 6.68
C ASN A 207 33.88 2.76 5.58
N LEU A 208 33.21 3.88 5.30
CA LEU A 208 32.28 4.03 4.17
C LEU A 208 32.98 3.76 2.83
N THR A 209 34.16 4.37 2.63
CA THR A 209 34.94 4.21 1.41
C THR A 209 35.40 2.75 1.20
N THR A 210 35.93 2.12 2.25
CA THR A 210 36.46 0.75 2.18
C THR A 210 35.37 -0.27 1.86
N ASN A 211 34.18 -0.09 2.44
CA ASN A 211 33.05 -0.99 2.23
C ASN A 211 32.11 -0.56 1.09
N GLN A 212 32.48 0.47 0.34
CA GLN A 212 31.76 0.95 -0.84
C GLN A 212 30.30 1.39 -0.55
N PHE A 213 30.07 1.97 0.62
CA PHE A 213 28.78 2.58 0.95
C PHE A 213 28.80 4.06 0.63
N GLY A 214 27.75 4.52 -0.07
CA GLY A 214 27.44 5.95 -0.18
C GLY A 214 26.63 6.45 1.00
N VAL A 215 26.30 7.74 1.01
CA VAL A 215 25.46 8.34 2.05
C VAL A 215 24.30 9.17 1.49
N ASN A 216 23.14 9.08 2.14
CA ASN A 216 22.00 9.95 1.88
C ASN A 216 21.83 10.92 3.05
N LEU A 217 22.17 12.19 2.84
CA LEU A 217 22.07 13.23 3.87
C LEU A 217 20.62 13.74 3.92
N ARG A 218 19.88 13.43 4.98
CA ARG A 218 18.48 13.84 5.11
C ARG A 218 18.36 15.11 5.92
N VAL A 219 17.90 16.17 5.28
CA VAL A 219 17.76 17.51 5.83
C VAL A 219 16.29 17.76 6.17
N LEU A 220 16.04 18.24 7.38
CA LEU A 220 14.74 18.81 7.76
C LEU A 220 14.77 20.30 7.45
N GLU A 221 13.92 20.73 6.54
CA GLU A 221 14.06 22.00 5.82
C GLU A 221 13.95 23.24 6.72
N ASP A 222 13.12 23.16 7.76
CA ASP A 222 12.87 24.25 8.71
C ASP A 222 13.75 24.16 9.97
N ASP A 223 14.61 23.14 10.09
CA ASP A 223 15.51 22.97 11.23
C ASP A 223 16.94 23.48 10.94
N ALA A 224 17.29 24.59 11.59
CA ALA A 224 18.62 25.19 11.45
C ALA A 224 19.76 24.26 11.87
N ALA A 225 19.52 23.35 12.85
CA ALA A 225 20.56 22.40 13.27
C ALA A 225 20.84 21.36 12.16
N SER A 226 19.81 20.93 11.43
CA SER A 226 19.91 20.06 10.26
C SER A 226 20.84 20.64 9.20
N TRP A 227 20.67 21.92 8.87
CA TRP A 227 21.52 22.63 7.91
C TRP A 227 22.97 22.79 8.37
N VAL A 228 23.20 23.08 9.66
CA VAL A 228 24.57 23.12 10.22
C VAL A 228 25.26 21.75 10.09
N ARG A 229 24.55 20.67 10.42
CA ARG A 229 25.07 19.30 10.30
C ARG A 229 25.29 18.90 8.83
N LEU A 230 24.47 19.39 7.91
CA LEU A 230 24.69 19.22 6.47
C LEU A 230 26.04 19.82 6.08
N GLY A 231 26.32 21.06 6.49
CA GLY A 231 27.60 21.73 6.22
C GLY A 231 28.81 20.93 6.74
N GLU A 232 28.71 20.34 7.93
CA GLU A 232 29.76 19.47 8.50
C GLU A 232 30.00 18.22 7.62
N TRP A 233 28.93 17.55 7.19
CA TRP A 233 29.01 16.39 6.29
C TRP A 233 29.54 16.76 4.92
N LEU A 234 29.06 17.83 4.31
CA LEU A 234 29.53 18.30 3.00
C LEU A 234 31.02 18.64 3.03
N ALA A 235 31.51 19.31 4.08
CA ALA A 235 32.92 19.62 4.22
C ALA A 235 33.81 18.36 4.25
N ALA A 236 33.37 17.32 4.95
CA ALA A 236 34.09 16.04 5.01
C ALA A 236 34.00 15.26 3.69
N LEU A 237 32.83 15.27 3.04
CA LEU A 237 32.60 14.54 1.79
C LEU A 237 33.33 15.18 0.60
N ASN A 238 33.48 16.51 0.60
CA ASN A 238 34.15 17.27 -0.46
C ASN A 238 35.63 16.87 -0.68
N ILE A 239 36.26 16.27 0.33
CA ILE A 239 37.64 15.77 0.25
C ILE A 239 37.72 14.24 0.22
N SER A 240 36.58 13.57 0.09
CA SER A 240 36.45 12.11 0.07
C SER A 240 36.00 11.62 -1.31
N SER A 241 36.01 10.31 -1.52
CA SER A 241 35.42 9.66 -2.70
C SER A 241 34.07 9.01 -2.41
N VAL A 242 33.47 9.28 -1.24
CA VAL A 242 32.19 8.68 -0.84
C VAL A 242 31.07 9.33 -1.67
N PRO A 243 30.34 8.56 -2.50
CA PRO A 243 29.22 9.12 -3.24
C PRO A 243 28.11 9.52 -2.27
N TYR A 244 27.42 10.62 -2.55
CA TYR A 244 26.36 11.07 -1.70
C TYR A 244 25.16 11.64 -2.46
N THR A 245 24.01 11.57 -1.81
CA THR A 245 22.75 12.21 -2.21
C THR A 245 22.25 13.08 -1.07
N ILE A 246 21.37 14.03 -1.38
CA ILE A 246 20.74 14.90 -0.38
C ILE A 246 19.24 14.70 -0.49
N SER A 247 18.59 14.38 0.61
CA SER A 247 17.13 14.34 0.71
C SER A 247 16.65 15.56 1.48
N LEU A 248 15.77 16.34 0.87
CA LEU A 248 15.09 17.46 1.49
C LEU A 248 13.71 17.01 1.95
N SER A 249 13.39 17.27 3.21
CA SER A 249 12.17 16.80 3.85
C SER A 249 11.51 17.96 4.57
N SER A 250 10.34 18.36 4.10
CA SER A 250 9.50 19.33 4.79
C SER A 250 8.99 18.76 6.12
N ASP A 251 8.80 19.58 7.15
CA ASP A 251 8.04 19.20 8.34
C ASP A 251 6.53 19.12 8.02
N ARG A 252 6.15 18.12 7.23
CA ARG A 252 4.77 17.87 6.83
C ARG A 252 3.86 17.65 8.04
N SER A 253 4.40 17.13 9.15
CA SER A 253 3.67 16.97 10.41
C SER A 253 3.22 18.30 11.01
N SER A 254 4.04 19.35 10.98
CA SER A 254 3.63 20.66 11.48
C SER A 254 2.60 21.34 10.56
N ILE A 255 2.68 21.11 9.25
CA ILE A 255 1.72 21.63 8.25
C ILE A 255 0.34 20.97 8.42
N VAL A 256 0.31 19.63 8.56
CA VAL A 256 -0.93 18.85 8.65
C VAL A 256 -1.54 18.87 10.06
N GLY A 257 -0.68 18.98 11.08
CA GLY A 257 -1.02 18.85 12.49
C GLY A 257 -1.11 17.39 12.97
N SER A 258 -1.17 17.21 14.29
CA SER A 258 -1.12 15.89 14.94
C SER A 258 -2.37 15.01 14.77
N LYS A 259 -3.47 15.55 14.23
CA LYS A 259 -4.72 14.82 13.99
C LYS A 259 -5.31 15.18 12.62
N PRO A 260 -4.70 14.71 11.52
CA PRO A 260 -5.17 15.00 10.17
C PRO A 260 -6.65 14.66 10.00
N ALA A 261 -7.42 15.53 9.35
CA ALA A 261 -8.77 15.19 8.88
C ALA A 261 -8.72 14.38 7.57
N THR A 262 -7.73 14.64 6.73
CA THR A 262 -7.46 14.02 5.43
C THR A 262 -5.99 13.61 5.33
N LEU A 263 -5.65 12.73 4.37
CA LEU A 263 -4.28 12.42 3.97
C LEU A 263 -3.90 13.42 2.88
N GLY A 264 -3.23 14.50 3.26
CA GLY A 264 -3.00 15.66 2.41
C GLY A 264 -4.26 16.47 2.11
N ASN A 265 -4.04 17.63 1.51
CA ASN A 265 -5.03 18.46 0.81
C ASN A 265 -4.25 19.46 -0.06
N THR A 266 -4.94 20.18 -0.95
CA THR A 266 -4.28 21.14 -1.85
C THR A 266 -3.39 22.14 -1.12
N SER A 267 -3.83 22.71 0.01
CA SER A 267 -3.00 23.67 0.77
C SER A 267 -1.74 23.03 1.37
N VAL A 268 -1.87 21.84 1.97
CA VAL A 268 -0.73 21.10 2.53
C VAL A 268 0.28 20.79 1.42
N ILE A 269 -0.19 20.29 0.29
CA ILE A 269 0.66 19.92 -0.85
C ILE A 269 1.40 21.15 -1.39
N GLN A 270 0.70 22.27 -1.56
CA GLN A 270 1.34 23.53 -1.99
C GLN A 270 2.39 24.01 -1.00
N GLU A 271 2.14 23.88 0.30
CA GLU A 271 3.08 24.28 1.34
C GLU A 271 4.31 23.38 1.39
N VAL A 272 4.14 22.07 1.22
CA VAL A 272 5.25 21.11 1.04
C VAL A 272 6.10 21.48 -0.18
N TYR A 273 5.49 21.68 -1.35
CA TYR A 273 6.23 22.09 -2.55
C TYR A 273 6.93 23.44 -2.40
N LYS A 274 6.30 24.38 -1.69
CA LYS A 274 6.92 25.67 -1.39
C LYS A 274 8.14 25.50 -0.48
N SER A 275 8.02 24.67 0.56
CA SER A 275 9.11 24.35 1.48
C SER A 275 10.29 23.74 0.72
N HIS A 276 10.05 22.76 -0.14
CA HIS A 276 11.07 22.16 -1.02
C HIS A 276 11.78 23.20 -1.90
N ARG A 277 11.05 24.17 -2.46
CA ARG A 277 11.63 25.25 -3.28
C ARG A 277 12.48 26.22 -2.47
N ASP A 278 12.01 26.62 -1.28
CA ASP A 278 12.74 27.51 -0.39
C ASP A 278 14.02 26.80 0.11
N ALA A 279 13.93 25.52 0.46
CA ALA A 279 15.06 24.67 0.84
C ALA A 279 16.05 24.45 -0.31
N LEU A 280 15.57 24.29 -1.55
CA LEU A 280 16.42 24.19 -2.73
C LEU A 280 17.27 25.46 -2.91
N ALA A 281 16.68 26.65 -2.72
CA ALA A 281 17.42 27.90 -2.79
C ALA A 281 18.51 27.98 -1.71
N GLN A 282 18.22 27.49 -0.49
CA GLN A 282 19.21 27.40 0.58
C GLN A 282 20.31 26.38 0.26
N LEU A 283 19.95 25.22 -0.31
CA LEU A 283 20.91 24.18 -0.68
C LEU A 283 21.94 24.68 -1.71
N VAL A 284 21.52 25.52 -2.66
CA VAL A 284 22.46 26.18 -3.60
C VAL A 284 23.52 27.00 -2.86
N VAL A 285 23.14 27.69 -1.78
CA VAL A 285 24.09 28.47 -0.96
C VAL A 285 25.05 27.54 -0.21
N GLU A 286 24.54 26.47 0.41
CA GLU A 286 25.37 25.50 1.13
C GLU A 286 26.38 24.78 0.22
N LEU A 287 26.06 24.63 -1.06
CA LEU A 287 26.92 23.98 -2.04
C LEU A 287 27.89 24.93 -2.77
N GLU A 288 27.84 26.25 -2.54
CA GLU A 288 28.66 27.23 -3.28
C GLU A 288 30.17 26.94 -3.20
N ASN A 289 30.64 26.38 -2.08
CA ASN A 289 32.05 26.04 -1.84
C ASN A 289 32.34 24.52 -1.91
N ILE A 290 31.38 23.71 -2.34
CA ILE A 290 31.52 22.26 -2.43
C ILE A 290 31.82 21.89 -3.89
N THR A 291 32.96 21.23 -4.10
CA THR A 291 33.43 20.84 -5.45
C THR A 291 32.89 19.50 -5.91
N SER A 292 32.67 18.57 -4.98
CA SER A 292 31.93 17.34 -5.27
C SER A 292 30.44 17.65 -5.34
N SER A 293 29.78 17.40 -6.47
CA SER A 293 28.31 17.55 -6.54
C SER A 293 27.61 16.32 -5.95
N PRO A 294 26.41 16.48 -5.33
CA PRO A 294 25.58 15.33 -5.00
C PRO A 294 25.21 14.57 -6.28
N GLN A 295 25.04 13.25 -6.18
CA GLN A 295 24.54 12.44 -7.30
C GLN A 295 23.12 12.86 -7.67
N TYR A 296 22.26 13.06 -6.65
CA TYR A 296 20.87 13.48 -6.79
C TYR A 296 20.45 14.31 -5.59
N VAL A 297 19.49 15.20 -5.81
CA VAL A 297 18.69 15.86 -4.76
C VAL A 297 17.28 15.26 -4.79
N LEU A 298 16.86 14.68 -3.67
CA LEU A 298 15.58 13.99 -3.54
C LEU A 298 14.61 14.84 -2.70
N PHE A 299 13.41 15.10 -3.20
CA PHE A 299 12.36 15.78 -2.46
C PHE A 299 11.41 14.76 -1.82
N ASP A 300 11.27 14.78 -0.51
CA ASP A 300 10.40 13.86 0.21
C ASP A 300 8.92 14.24 0.03
N MET A 301 8.17 13.38 -0.67
CA MET A 301 6.73 13.51 -0.89
C MET A 301 5.91 12.50 -0.08
N THR A 302 6.55 11.79 0.85
CA THR A 302 5.87 10.80 1.70
C THR A 302 4.87 11.46 2.66
N LEU A 303 3.97 10.65 3.20
CA LEU A 303 3.02 11.08 4.22
C LEU A 303 3.76 11.35 5.53
N SER A 304 3.30 12.34 6.30
CA SER A 304 3.79 12.53 7.67
C SER A 304 3.40 11.34 8.57
N ALA A 305 4.09 11.16 9.69
CA ALA A 305 3.79 10.10 10.65
C ALA A 305 2.31 10.09 11.12
N PRO A 306 1.66 11.24 11.45
CA PRO A 306 0.23 11.27 11.79
C PRO A 306 -0.70 10.85 10.64
N GLU A 307 -0.36 11.19 9.39
CA GLU A 307 -1.12 10.76 8.21
C GLU A 307 -0.98 9.25 7.99
N TRP A 308 0.25 8.74 8.08
CA TRP A 308 0.53 7.32 7.97
C TRP A 308 -0.20 6.51 9.04
N GLN A 309 -0.10 6.91 10.30
CA GLN A 309 -0.80 6.28 11.42
C GLN A 309 -2.31 6.28 11.19
N LYS A 310 -2.88 7.38 10.68
CA LYS A 310 -4.30 7.47 10.36
C LYS A 310 -4.72 6.51 9.24
N LEU A 311 -3.95 6.48 8.15
CA LEU A 311 -4.17 5.53 7.05
C LEU A 311 -4.14 4.09 7.59
N MET A 312 -3.07 3.76 8.31
CA MET A 312 -2.84 2.42 8.83
C MET A 312 -3.85 2.01 9.91
N PHE A 313 -4.36 2.95 10.72
CA PHE A 313 -5.42 2.69 11.69
C PHE A 313 -6.66 2.07 11.05
N HIS A 314 -7.12 2.62 9.92
CA HIS A 314 -8.30 2.08 9.26
C HIS A 314 -7.98 0.77 8.53
N THR A 315 -6.79 0.64 7.95
CA THR A 315 -6.35 -0.60 7.30
C THR A 315 -6.23 -1.76 8.28
N ARG A 316 -5.56 -1.57 9.43
CA ARG A 316 -5.38 -2.64 10.45
C ARG A 316 -6.68 -3.02 11.14
N SER A 317 -7.59 -2.06 11.31
CA SER A 317 -8.89 -2.30 11.93
C SER A 317 -9.89 -2.98 10.98
N LEU A 318 -9.49 -3.20 9.71
CA LEU A 318 -10.38 -3.59 8.63
C LEU A 318 -11.63 -2.69 8.56
N ASP A 319 -11.47 -1.42 8.93
CA ASP A 319 -12.54 -0.44 8.98
C ASP A 319 -12.76 0.13 7.58
N LEU A 320 -13.45 -0.65 6.75
CA LEU A 320 -13.75 -0.27 5.37
C LEU A 320 -14.54 1.05 5.29
N VAL A 321 -15.37 1.38 6.30
CA VAL A 321 -16.16 2.62 6.31
C VAL A 321 -15.26 3.82 6.59
N GLY A 322 -14.45 3.76 7.65
CA GLY A 322 -13.52 4.82 7.99
C GLY A 322 -12.45 5.00 6.93
N PHE A 323 -11.90 3.91 6.39
CA PHE A 323 -10.96 3.92 5.27
C PHE A 323 -11.57 4.58 4.04
N ALA A 324 -12.77 4.14 3.61
CA ALA A 324 -13.46 4.72 2.46
C ALA A 324 -13.79 6.21 2.66
N GLY A 325 -14.20 6.59 3.87
CA GLY A 325 -14.44 7.98 4.24
C GLY A 325 -13.18 8.84 4.16
N LEU A 326 -12.07 8.34 4.71
CA LEU A 326 -10.77 9.00 4.71
C LEU A 326 -10.24 9.21 3.29
N MET A 327 -10.19 8.14 2.49
CA MET A 327 -9.72 8.19 1.11
C MET A 327 -10.57 9.17 0.29
N ARG A 328 -11.91 9.06 0.39
CA ARG A 328 -12.84 10.01 -0.27
C ARG A 328 -12.52 11.45 0.10
N SER A 329 -12.42 11.75 1.39
CA SER A 329 -12.17 13.13 1.83
C SER A 329 -10.84 13.66 1.32
N SER A 330 -9.82 12.80 1.25
CA SER A 330 -8.45 13.15 0.86
C SER A 330 -8.30 13.35 -0.64
N ILE A 331 -8.90 12.46 -1.44
CA ILE A 331 -8.91 12.54 -2.91
C ILE A 331 -9.65 13.80 -3.37
N TYR A 332 -10.84 14.07 -2.80
CA TYR A 332 -11.63 15.25 -3.19
C TYR A 332 -11.14 16.57 -2.58
N SER A 333 -10.23 16.54 -1.60
CA SER A 333 -9.57 17.74 -1.08
C SER A 333 -8.29 18.11 -1.84
N THR A 334 -7.94 17.35 -2.88
CA THR A 334 -6.69 17.49 -3.61
C THR A 334 -6.95 17.79 -5.07
N ASP A 335 -6.35 18.86 -5.58
CA ASP A 335 -6.45 19.27 -6.97
C ASP A 335 -5.22 18.82 -7.76
N ILE A 336 -5.43 17.92 -8.73
CA ILE A 336 -4.36 17.38 -9.58
C ILE A 336 -3.67 18.48 -10.41
N THR A 337 -4.41 19.52 -10.81
CA THR A 337 -3.81 20.62 -11.60
C THR A 337 -2.82 21.42 -10.78
N ILE A 338 -3.07 21.53 -9.48
CA ILE A 338 -2.15 22.18 -8.54
C ILE A 338 -0.92 21.29 -8.31
N ILE A 339 -1.08 19.98 -8.13
CA ILE A 339 0.07 19.05 -8.05
C ILE A 339 0.97 19.21 -9.27
N ASP A 340 0.40 19.14 -10.48
CA ASP A 340 1.15 19.22 -11.73
C ASP A 340 1.87 20.57 -11.86
N GLN A 341 1.19 21.67 -11.51
CA GLN A 341 1.78 23.00 -11.55
C GLN A 341 2.92 23.17 -10.54
N GLU A 342 2.72 22.80 -9.28
CA GLU A 342 3.72 22.98 -8.22
C GLU A 342 4.94 22.07 -8.45
N SER A 343 4.72 20.85 -8.95
CA SER A 343 5.80 19.93 -9.34
C SER A 343 6.61 20.48 -10.52
N ALA A 344 5.95 21.04 -11.55
CA ALA A 344 6.66 21.64 -12.67
C ALA A 344 7.49 22.86 -12.25
N LEU A 345 6.98 23.67 -11.31
CA LEU A 345 7.73 24.80 -10.74
C LEU A 345 8.97 24.33 -9.97
N LEU A 346 8.84 23.29 -9.14
CA LEU A 346 9.98 22.75 -8.39
C LEU A 346 11.02 22.12 -9.33
N ALA A 347 10.59 21.29 -10.29
CA ALA A 347 11.47 20.67 -11.29
C ALA A 347 12.23 21.74 -12.09
N GLN A 348 11.53 22.79 -12.57
CA GLN A 348 12.17 23.90 -13.28
C GLN A 348 13.24 24.61 -12.42
N GLN A 349 12.99 24.77 -11.12
CA GLN A 349 13.97 25.38 -10.22
C GLN A 349 15.18 24.48 -9.98
N ALA A 350 14.96 23.17 -9.82
CA ALA A 350 16.04 22.18 -9.69
C ALA A 350 16.92 22.15 -10.95
N ASP A 351 16.31 22.14 -12.13
CA ASP A 351 17.00 22.23 -13.42
C ASP A 351 17.81 23.52 -13.55
N THR A 352 17.23 24.65 -13.14
CA THR A 352 17.90 25.96 -13.17
C THR A 352 19.09 26.01 -12.21
N ALA A 353 18.99 25.32 -11.07
CA ALA A 353 20.09 25.16 -10.12
C ALA A 353 21.14 24.13 -10.58
N GLY A 354 20.87 23.37 -11.65
CA GLY A 354 21.79 22.39 -12.23
C GLY A 354 21.86 21.06 -11.49
N PHE A 355 20.82 20.71 -10.72
CA PHE A 355 20.77 19.43 -10.01
C PHE A 355 20.07 18.34 -10.84
N SER A 356 20.59 17.11 -10.81
CA SER A 356 19.78 15.94 -11.11
C SER A 356 18.87 15.68 -9.92
N SER A 357 17.57 15.58 -10.16
CA SER A 357 16.57 15.63 -9.09
C SER A 357 15.60 14.47 -9.13
N GLY A 358 15.12 14.11 -7.95
CA GLY A 358 14.22 12.99 -7.73
C GLY A 358 13.19 13.26 -6.65
N VAL A 359 12.28 12.32 -6.48
CA VAL A 359 11.32 12.35 -5.36
C VAL A 359 11.34 11.05 -4.59
N ILE A 360 11.07 11.14 -3.29
CA ILE A 360 10.77 9.99 -2.44
C ILE A 360 9.26 9.85 -2.37
N ILE A 361 8.74 8.68 -2.72
CA ILE A 361 7.31 8.40 -2.83
C ILE A 361 6.89 7.24 -1.95
N GLU A 362 5.59 7.19 -1.64
CA GLU A 362 5.01 6.08 -0.89
C GLU A 362 4.95 4.79 -1.71
N SER A 363 5.03 3.65 -1.02
CA SER A 363 4.97 2.33 -1.68
C SER A 363 3.69 2.10 -2.50
N PHE A 364 2.54 2.62 -2.06
CA PHE A 364 1.27 2.50 -2.80
C PHE A 364 1.27 3.27 -4.14
N VAL A 365 2.16 4.24 -4.34
CA VAL A 365 2.26 4.97 -5.62
C VAL A 365 2.69 4.05 -6.76
N ILE A 366 3.46 3.00 -6.44
CA ILE A 366 3.88 1.99 -7.42
C ILE A 366 2.70 1.15 -7.91
N ASP A 367 1.68 0.93 -7.06
CA ASP A 367 0.49 0.19 -7.45
C ASP A 367 -0.36 1.01 -8.45
N ASP A 368 -0.54 2.33 -8.24
CA ASP A 368 -1.22 3.24 -9.18
C ASP A 368 -0.45 3.44 -10.51
N LEU A 369 0.89 3.49 -10.46
CA LEU A 369 1.70 3.64 -11.68
C LEU A 369 1.50 2.50 -12.68
N GLN A 370 1.23 1.28 -12.18
CA GLN A 370 1.11 0.09 -13.02
C GLN A 370 -0.20 0.01 -13.80
N ASP A 371 -1.27 0.64 -13.33
CA ASP A 371 -2.55 0.71 -14.04
C ASP A 371 -2.82 2.08 -14.68
N ASN A 372 -1.84 3.01 -14.55
CA ASN A 372 -1.85 4.34 -15.13
C ASN A 372 -3.04 5.18 -14.61
N ASP A 373 -3.25 5.13 -13.29
CA ASP A 373 -4.17 6.01 -12.57
C ASP A 373 -3.43 7.03 -11.67
N ASN A 374 -4.17 7.96 -11.06
CA ASN A 374 -3.60 9.00 -10.21
C ASN A 374 -4.23 9.03 -8.80
N ILE A 375 -4.97 8.01 -8.36
CA ILE A 375 -5.93 8.20 -7.26
C ILE A 375 -5.24 8.25 -5.91
N ALA A 376 -4.53 7.18 -5.53
CA ALA A 376 -3.87 7.09 -4.25
C ALA A 376 -2.60 7.95 -4.22
N MET A 377 -1.91 8.10 -5.35
CA MET A 377 -0.69 8.89 -5.44
C MET A 377 -0.90 10.39 -5.16
N ARG A 378 -2.13 10.90 -5.37
CA ARG A 378 -2.52 12.27 -4.97
C ARG A 378 -2.41 12.51 -3.47
N LEU A 379 -2.51 11.47 -2.64
CA LEU A 379 -2.41 11.60 -1.17
C LEU A 379 -1.01 12.08 -0.73
N SER A 380 0.02 11.59 -1.44
CA SER A 380 1.40 12.05 -1.32
C SER A 380 1.68 13.36 -2.06
N GLY A 381 0.72 13.89 -2.82
CA GLY A 381 0.90 15.12 -3.60
C GLY A 381 1.65 14.89 -4.90
N VAL A 382 1.55 13.71 -5.50
CA VAL A 382 2.14 13.40 -6.82
C VAL A 382 1.06 12.90 -7.80
N SER A 383 1.39 12.94 -9.08
CA SER A 383 0.60 12.45 -10.22
C SER A 383 1.52 11.75 -11.22
N ILE A 384 1.00 10.98 -12.16
CA ILE A 384 1.74 10.41 -13.29
C ILE A 384 2.50 11.51 -14.04
N SER A 385 1.84 12.64 -14.31
CA SER A 385 2.46 13.79 -14.98
C SER A 385 3.63 14.34 -14.17
N SER A 386 3.45 14.47 -12.85
CA SER A 386 4.49 14.98 -11.96
C SER A 386 5.66 14.00 -11.84
N LEU A 387 5.40 12.69 -11.81
CA LEU A 387 6.43 11.66 -11.67
C LEU A 387 7.34 11.57 -12.90
N ASN A 388 6.82 11.89 -14.09
CA ASN A 388 7.61 11.95 -15.34
C ASN A 388 8.59 13.13 -15.41
N LEU A 389 8.60 14.04 -14.43
CA LEU A 389 9.51 15.18 -14.39
C LEU A 389 10.86 14.85 -13.74
N TRP A 390 10.96 13.70 -13.06
CA TRP A 390 12.09 13.39 -12.18
C TRP A 390 13.03 12.34 -12.78
N ASP A 391 14.32 12.47 -12.53
CA ASP A 391 15.35 11.53 -13.02
C ASP A 391 15.33 10.20 -12.23
N ILE A 392 14.97 10.29 -10.95
CA ILE A 392 14.98 9.18 -10.02
C ILE A 392 13.75 9.20 -9.09
N LEU A 393 13.16 8.04 -8.87
CA LEU A 393 12.02 7.83 -7.98
C LEU A 393 12.42 6.83 -6.89
N GLU A 394 12.56 7.30 -5.66
CA GLU A 394 12.87 6.44 -4.52
C GLU A 394 11.58 6.02 -3.81
N VAL A 395 11.34 4.71 -3.75
CA VAL A 395 10.14 4.16 -3.12
C VAL A 395 10.40 3.87 -1.65
N SER A 396 9.64 4.50 -0.76
CA SER A 396 9.69 4.24 0.67
C SER A 396 9.01 2.92 1.01
N CYS A 397 9.83 1.88 1.17
CA CYS A 397 9.43 0.53 1.59
C CYS A 397 9.94 0.23 3.01
N GLY A 398 9.91 1.25 3.87
CA GLY A 398 10.44 1.17 5.22
C GLY A 398 9.75 0.11 6.08
N ARG A 399 10.42 -1.03 6.31
CA ARG A 399 9.89 -2.13 7.15
C ARG A 399 9.52 -1.66 8.56
N SER A 400 10.35 -0.81 9.17
CA SER A 400 10.10 -0.17 10.46
C SER A 400 8.78 0.61 10.48
N ARG A 401 8.59 1.54 9.55
CA ARG A 401 7.37 2.34 9.45
C ARG A 401 6.09 1.51 9.30
N PHE A 402 6.15 0.41 8.54
CA PHE A 402 5.03 -0.52 8.43
C PHE A 402 4.80 -1.32 9.72
N SER A 403 5.86 -1.79 10.36
CA SER A 403 5.77 -2.70 11.50
C SER A 403 5.32 -1.98 12.79
N LEU A 404 5.61 -0.67 12.95
CA LEU A 404 5.05 0.19 14.00
C LEU A 404 3.53 0.09 14.01
N GLU A 405 2.92 0.13 12.83
CA GLU A 405 1.49 0.19 12.69
C GLU A 405 0.82 -1.19 12.61
N MET A 406 1.59 -2.22 12.24
CA MET A 406 1.13 -3.60 12.09
C MET A 406 1.54 -4.52 13.26
N ASN A 407 2.08 -3.97 14.36
CA ASN A 407 2.56 -4.72 15.53
C ASN A 407 3.57 -5.82 15.18
N GLY A 408 4.60 -5.51 14.38
CA GLY A 408 5.62 -6.50 14.00
C GLY A 408 5.22 -7.46 12.89
N ASP A 409 3.97 -7.46 12.41
CA ASP A 409 3.48 -8.37 11.38
C ASP A 409 3.81 -7.86 9.96
N VAL A 410 5.09 -7.54 9.76
CA VAL A 410 5.69 -7.11 8.49
C VAL A 410 6.94 -7.96 8.28
N GLY A 411 6.76 -9.01 7.49
CA GLY A 411 7.84 -9.89 7.07
C GLY A 411 8.62 -9.33 5.90
N GLU A 412 9.61 -10.11 5.51
CA GLU A 412 10.41 -9.99 4.30
C GLU A 412 9.57 -9.93 3.00
N TYR A 413 8.29 -10.33 3.06
CA TYR A 413 7.33 -10.17 1.97
C TYR A 413 7.14 -8.72 1.51
N LEU A 414 7.24 -7.73 2.41
CA LEU A 414 7.16 -6.31 2.01
C LEU A 414 8.26 -5.97 1.01
N VAL A 415 9.49 -6.35 1.34
CA VAL A 415 10.66 -6.04 0.52
C VAL A 415 10.62 -6.86 -0.77
N GLU A 416 10.33 -8.15 -0.68
CA GLU A 416 10.15 -9.03 -1.84
C GLU A 416 9.09 -8.49 -2.83
N SER A 417 7.92 -8.12 -2.32
CA SER A 417 6.77 -7.78 -3.16
C SER A 417 6.96 -6.45 -3.90
N TYR A 418 7.50 -5.42 -3.23
CA TYR A 418 7.76 -4.13 -3.86
C TYR A 418 9.05 -4.09 -4.68
N SER A 419 10.11 -4.79 -4.27
CA SER A 419 11.34 -4.86 -5.07
C SER A 419 11.12 -5.51 -6.43
N LYS A 420 10.23 -6.51 -6.53
CA LYS A 420 9.80 -7.07 -7.82
C LYS A 420 9.10 -6.06 -8.72
N SER A 421 8.17 -5.28 -8.16
CA SER A 421 7.51 -4.19 -8.90
C SER A 421 8.56 -3.16 -9.36
N ILE A 422 9.43 -2.72 -8.46
CA ILE A 422 10.45 -1.69 -8.72
C ILE A 422 11.46 -2.16 -9.76
N GLY A 423 12.01 -3.37 -9.61
CA GLY A 423 12.96 -3.95 -10.56
C GLY A 423 12.39 -4.08 -11.97
N SER A 424 11.08 -4.28 -12.11
CA SER A 424 10.41 -4.29 -13.42
C SER A 424 10.26 -2.91 -14.07
N LEU A 425 10.30 -1.82 -13.29
CA LEU A 425 10.19 -0.44 -13.77
C LEU A 425 11.56 0.12 -14.23
N GLY A 426 12.66 -0.49 -13.80
CA GLY A 426 14.02 -0.21 -14.28
C GLY A 426 14.84 0.72 -13.38
N SER A 427 16.01 1.13 -13.87
CA SER A 427 17.07 1.76 -13.07
C SER A 427 16.80 3.21 -12.63
N SER A 428 15.72 3.85 -13.10
CA SER A 428 15.27 5.14 -12.57
C SER A 428 14.55 4.99 -11.22
N TYR A 429 14.24 3.77 -10.79
CA TYR A 429 13.58 3.52 -9.51
C TYR A 429 14.58 2.94 -8.50
N SER A 430 14.56 3.50 -7.29
CA SER A 430 15.32 3.01 -6.15
C SER A 430 14.38 2.61 -5.01
N MET A 431 14.93 1.88 -4.04
CA MET A 431 14.18 1.41 -2.89
C MET A 431 14.83 1.88 -1.60
N ARG A 432 14.04 2.44 -0.70
CA ARG A 432 14.46 2.74 0.66
C ARG A 432 13.97 1.64 1.58
N ILE A 433 14.91 0.94 2.22
CA ILE A 433 14.63 -0.07 3.22
C ILE A 433 14.72 0.56 4.62
N GLY A 434 13.81 0.13 5.48
CA GLY A 434 13.50 0.83 6.72
C GLY A 434 14.61 0.82 7.75
N GLU A 435 14.26 1.37 8.91
CA GLU A 435 15.19 1.64 9.98
C GLU A 435 15.69 0.38 10.70
N ALA A 436 17.01 0.18 10.69
CA ALA A 436 17.65 -0.92 11.38
C ALA A 436 18.08 -0.58 12.81
N GLY A 437 17.65 -1.39 13.77
CA GLY A 437 18.20 -1.41 15.12
C GLY A 437 17.62 -0.38 16.10
N ASN A 438 16.85 0.62 15.65
CA ASN A 438 16.15 1.50 16.59
C ASN A 438 14.97 0.77 17.24
N VAL A 439 14.80 1.00 18.54
CA VAL A 439 13.85 0.25 19.41
C VAL A 439 12.59 1.05 19.69
N THR A 440 12.61 2.37 19.52
CA THR A 440 11.53 3.29 19.90
C THR A 440 11.40 4.42 18.90
N ASP A 441 10.17 4.73 18.49
CA ASP A 441 9.87 5.89 17.64
C ASP A 441 9.75 7.21 18.44
N ILE A 442 9.49 8.33 17.76
CA ILE A 442 9.29 9.65 18.40
C ILE A 442 8.05 9.74 19.32
N GLU A 443 7.15 8.77 19.25
CA GLU A 443 5.97 8.64 20.12
C GLU A 443 6.20 7.65 21.27
N ASP A 444 7.45 7.25 21.52
CA ASP A 444 7.87 6.26 22.53
C ASP A 444 7.27 4.85 22.33
N ARG A 445 6.83 4.53 21.11
CA ARG A 445 6.31 3.20 20.77
C ARG A 445 7.47 2.26 20.49
N SER A 446 7.51 1.14 21.20
CA SER A 446 8.57 0.16 21.02
C SER A 446 8.32 -0.72 19.80
N GLU A 447 9.37 -0.91 19.02
CA GLU A 447 9.38 -1.76 17.85
C GLU A 447 10.81 -2.25 17.63
N VAL A 448 11.00 -3.56 17.46
CA VAL A 448 12.30 -4.11 17.10
C VAL A 448 12.21 -4.62 15.68
N VAL A 449 12.70 -3.81 14.74
CA VAL A 449 12.84 -4.21 13.32
C VAL A 449 14.31 -4.40 13.01
N TYR A 450 14.60 -5.48 12.28
CA TYR A 450 15.96 -5.95 12.04
C TYR A 450 16.70 -6.23 13.36
N GLU A 451 16.18 -7.16 14.18
CA GLU A 451 16.85 -7.55 15.44
C GLU A 451 18.30 -8.01 15.23
N THR A 452 18.59 -8.55 14.04
CA THR A 452 19.92 -9.02 13.66
C THR A 452 20.33 -8.47 12.29
N LEU A 453 21.64 -8.34 12.09
CA LEU A 453 22.21 -7.83 10.85
C LEU A 453 21.93 -8.77 9.66
N GLU A 454 21.79 -10.08 9.92
CA GLU A 454 21.41 -11.07 8.90
C GLU A 454 20.01 -10.81 8.35
N THR A 455 19.07 -10.34 9.18
CA THR A 455 17.72 -10.01 8.74
C THR A 455 17.73 -8.83 7.77
N LEU A 456 18.54 -7.80 8.07
CA LEU A 456 18.74 -6.66 7.18
C LEU A 456 19.41 -7.08 5.87
N CYS A 457 20.48 -7.88 5.96
CA CYS A 457 21.19 -8.39 4.79
C CYS A 457 20.27 -9.25 3.90
N ALA A 458 19.39 -10.06 4.48
CA ALA A 458 18.40 -10.82 3.73
C ALA A 458 17.46 -9.93 2.92
N ASP A 459 16.96 -8.85 3.51
CA ASP A 459 16.08 -7.89 2.80
C ASP A 459 16.85 -7.14 1.70
N ILE A 460 18.13 -6.79 1.92
CA ILE A 460 19.02 -6.23 0.86
C ILE A 460 19.18 -7.23 -0.30
N ILE A 461 19.44 -8.50 0.00
CA ILE A 461 19.61 -9.57 -1.00
C ILE A 461 18.32 -9.80 -1.79
N LEU A 462 17.16 -9.78 -1.12
CA LEU A 462 15.86 -9.87 -1.80
C LEU A 462 15.67 -8.69 -2.76
N ALA A 463 15.90 -7.46 -2.29
CA ALA A 463 15.70 -6.27 -3.11
C ALA A 463 16.61 -6.25 -4.33
N THR A 464 17.91 -6.43 -4.12
CA THR A 464 18.93 -6.37 -5.18
C THR A 464 18.79 -7.53 -6.17
N GLY A 465 18.47 -8.73 -5.67
CA GLY A 465 18.26 -9.90 -6.49
C GLY A 465 16.98 -9.83 -7.35
N ASN A 466 16.00 -9.03 -6.94
CA ASN A 466 14.81 -8.71 -7.74
C ASN A 466 15.04 -7.57 -8.76
N GLY A 467 16.26 -7.06 -8.88
CA GLY A 467 16.65 -6.07 -9.90
C GLY A 467 16.67 -4.63 -9.41
N VAL A 468 16.60 -4.36 -8.10
CA VAL A 468 16.79 -3.01 -7.55
C VAL A 468 18.29 -2.67 -7.56
N GLU A 469 18.69 -1.73 -8.42
CA GLU A 469 20.10 -1.34 -8.57
C GLU A 469 20.59 -0.36 -7.50
N ARG A 470 19.69 0.46 -6.95
CA ARG A 470 20.00 1.48 -5.93
C ARG A 470 19.12 1.28 -4.71
N LEU A 471 19.75 1.21 -3.55
CA LEU A 471 19.07 0.91 -2.29
C LEU A 471 19.57 1.84 -1.17
N THR A 472 18.63 2.48 -0.49
CA THR A 472 18.90 3.36 0.66
C THR A 472 18.53 2.63 1.95
N ILE A 473 19.42 2.62 2.95
CA ILE A 473 19.21 1.95 4.25
C ILE A 473 19.09 3.03 5.32
N ASP A 474 17.93 3.11 5.98
CA ASP A 474 17.74 3.94 7.18
C ASP A 474 18.21 3.15 8.44
N SER A 475 18.91 3.72 9.41
CA SER A 475 19.83 4.85 9.30
C SER A 475 21.22 4.42 9.81
N LEU A 476 22.28 5.07 9.34
CA LEU A 476 23.66 4.84 9.83
C LEU A 476 23.79 5.02 11.36
N PRO A 477 23.21 6.07 11.99
CA PRO A 477 23.21 6.19 13.45
C PRO A 477 22.67 4.96 14.17
N SER A 478 21.55 4.42 13.70
CA SER A 478 20.86 3.28 14.33
C SER A 478 21.62 1.97 14.11
N LEU A 479 22.26 1.80 12.95
CA LEU A 479 23.18 0.67 12.71
C LEU A 479 24.38 0.70 13.67
N LEU A 480 25.00 1.87 13.85
CA LEU A 480 26.17 2.02 14.72
C LEU A 480 25.81 1.85 16.20
N SER A 481 24.65 2.34 16.63
CA SER A 481 24.20 2.22 18.02
C SER A 481 23.84 0.78 18.38
N SER A 482 23.19 0.04 17.47
CA SER A 482 22.66 -1.29 17.76
C SER A 482 23.65 -2.42 17.50
N PHE A 483 24.51 -2.29 16.49
CA PHE A 483 25.47 -3.34 16.11
C PHE A 483 26.93 -2.96 16.33
N GLY A 484 27.20 -1.73 16.79
CA GLY A 484 28.54 -1.25 17.13
C GLY A 484 29.35 -0.68 15.96
N PRO A 485 30.58 -0.22 16.23
CA PRO A 485 31.38 0.56 15.28
C PRO A 485 31.90 -0.23 14.07
N THR A 486 31.91 -1.56 14.13
CA THR A 486 32.34 -2.44 13.02
C THR A 486 31.16 -2.90 12.16
N VAL A 487 29.95 -2.37 12.35
CA VAL A 487 28.75 -2.81 11.63
C VAL A 487 28.90 -2.74 10.12
N LEU A 488 29.58 -1.72 9.57
CA LEU A 488 29.72 -1.56 8.12
C LEU A 488 30.55 -2.66 7.48
N SER A 489 31.68 -3.03 8.10
CA SER A 489 32.50 -4.16 7.64
C SER A 489 31.76 -5.48 7.83
N ASN A 490 31.11 -5.66 8.98
CA ASN A 490 30.34 -6.88 9.25
C ASN A 490 29.19 -7.07 8.24
N MET A 491 28.51 -5.97 7.87
CA MET A 491 27.43 -5.98 6.90
C MET A 491 27.96 -6.31 5.51
N ARG A 492 29.09 -5.71 5.11
CA ARG A 492 29.73 -6.03 3.82
C ARG A 492 30.15 -7.50 3.76
N ASP A 493 30.81 -8.00 4.80
CA ASP A 493 31.22 -9.41 4.91
C ASP A 493 30.02 -10.37 4.85
N LEU A 494 28.89 -10.01 5.48
CA LEU A 494 27.66 -10.80 5.43
C LEU A 494 27.01 -10.79 4.05
N LEU A 495 26.98 -9.64 3.36
CA LEU A 495 26.46 -9.54 2.00
C LEU A 495 27.32 -10.33 1.01
N ASP A 496 28.64 -10.28 1.16
CA ASP A 496 29.57 -11.04 0.31
C ASP A 496 29.54 -12.55 0.63
N GLY A 497 29.26 -12.93 1.87
CA GLY A 497 29.15 -14.33 2.31
C GLY A 497 27.79 -14.98 2.07
N THR A 498 26.71 -14.19 2.05
CA THR A 498 25.33 -14.67 1.93
C THR A 498 24.85 -14.52 0.50
N SER A 499 24.81 -15.61 -0.25
CA SER A 499 24.43 -15.58 -1.67
C SER A 499 22.93 -15.56 -1.93
N THR A 500 22.10 -16.05 -1.01
CA THR A 500 20.65 -16.19 -1.22
C THR A 500 19.85 -15.77 -0.01
N ALA A 501 18.71 -15.12 -0.27
CA ALA A 501 17.68 -14.84 0.72
C ALA A 501 16.37 -15.52 0.34
N ILE A 502 15.56 -15.79 1.34
CA ILE A 502 14.28 -16.48 1.22
C ILE A 502 13.20 -15.53 1.71
N ALA A 503 12.08 -15.47 1.00
CA ALA A 503 10.88 -14.81 1.49
C ALA A 503 9.75 -15.80 1.77
N THR A 504 9.06 -15.60 2.89
CA THR A 504 7.76 -16.20 3.20
C THR A 504 6.66 -15.16 3.07
N TYR A 505 5.41 -15.63 2.98
CA TYR A 505 4.28 -14.77 2.71
C TYR A 505 3.72 -14.09 3.96
N THR A 506 3.43 -12.79 3.87
CA THR A 506 2.72 -12.03 4.93
C THR A 506 1.36 -11.52 4.43
N PHE A 507 0.27 -12.09 4.96
CA PHE A 507 -1.09 -11.76 4.53
C PHE A 507 -1.45 -10.28 4.65
N ARG A 508 -0.96 -9.58 5.69
CA ARG A 508 -1.31 -8.17 5.91
C ARG A 508 -0.75 -7.23 4.84
N ILE A 509 0.47 -7.48 4.39
CA ILE A 509 1.10 -6.71 3.31
C ILE A 509 0.40 -6.99 1.97
N TYR A 510 0.03 -8.24 1.72
CA TYR A 510 -0.79 -8.56 0.57
C TYR A 510 -2.16 -7.87 0.62
N ALA A 511 -2.84 -7.91 1.77
CA ALA A 511 -4.13 -7.26 1.97
C ALA A 511 -4.03 -5.74 1.79
N TYR A 512 -2.93 -5.12 2.26
CA TYR A 512 -2.65 -3.70 2.06
C TYR A 512 -2.63 -3.36 0.57
N ARG A 513 -1.78 -4.02 -0.23
CA ARG A 513 -1.71 -3.79 -1.69
C ARG A 513 -3.04 -4.08 -2.38
N ALA A 514 -3.71 -5.17 -1.99
CA ALA A 514 -4.97 -5.59 -2.60
C ALA A 514 -6.10 -4.57 -2.38
N VAL A 515 -6.12 -3.85 -1.25
CA VAL A 515 -7.11 -2.82 -0.98
C VAL A 515 -6.93 -1.63 -1.92
N PHE A 516 -5.72 -1.12 -2.11
CA PHE A 516 -5.46 -0.02 -3.05
C PHE A 516 -5.86 -0.42 -4.47
N ILE A 517 -5.32 -1.54 -4.98
CA ILE A 517 -5.66 -2.08 -6.31
C ILE A 517 -7.17 -2.27 -6.50
N ALA A 518 -7.91 -2.68 -5.46
CA ALA A 518 -9.36 -2.88 -5.55
C ALA A 518 -10.14 -1.57 -5.65
N ILE A 519 -9.68 -0.49 -5.03
CA ILE A 519 -10.27 0.86 -5.17
C ILE A 519 -10.10 1.31 -6.63
N ASP A 520 -8.89 1.18 -7.13
CA ASP A 520 -8.46 1.65 -8.46
C ASP A 520 -9.20 0.90 -9.58
N SER A 521 -9.46 -0.39 -9.36
CA SER A 521 -10.20 -1.24 -10.31
C SER A 521 -11.58 -0.69 -10.68
N PHE A 522 -12.20 0.13 -9.82
CA PHE A 522 -13.53 0.69 -10.02
C PHE A 522 -13.53 2.16 -10.45
N ASP A 523 -12.39 2.74 -10.84
CA ASP A 523 -12.32 4.12 -11.31
C ASP A 523 -13.20 4.38 -12.54
N ILE A 524 -13.39 3.39 -13.41
CA ILE A 524 -14.30 3.52 -14.57
C ILE A 524 -15.76 3.79 -14.19
N LEU A 525 -16.15 3.54 -12.93
CA LEU A 525 -17.48 3.84 -12.37
C LEU A 525 -17.50 5.19 -11.60
N MET A 526 -16.36 5.91 -11.53
CA MET A 526 -16.24 7.27 -11.01
C MET A 526 -16.57 8.34 -12.05
N LEU A 527 -16.32 8.06 -13.34
CA LEU A 527 -16.73 8.84 -14.51
C LEU A 527 -18.19 8.56 -14.88
#